data_AF-A0A367K6Y4-F1
#
_entry.id   AF-A0A367K6Y4-F1
#
_cell.length_a   1.000
_cell.length_b   1.000
_cell.length_c   1.000
_cell.angle_alpha   90.00
_cell.angle_beta   90.00
_cell.angle_gamma   90.00
#
_symmetry.space_group_name_H-M   'P 1'
#
loop_
_entity.id
_entity.type
_entity.pdbx_description
1 polymer ?
#
loop_
_entity_poly.entity_id
_entity_poly.type
_entity_poly.pdbx_seq_one_letter_code
_entity_poly.pdbx_strand_id
1 'polypeptide(L)'
;MGEDPAPKNEQKKANHIASEQKRRANIRIGFEKLIDIVPTLSNGHKSEAVILQNSVDYLRHLIDVKTSLKQTSRELQLMLGDTPDDDVT
;
A
#
# COMPACT_ATOMS: atom_id res chain seq x y z
N MET A 1 49.79 -17.31 -20.81
CA MET A 1 49.07 -16.15 -20.26
C MET A 1 47.66 -16.61 -19.92
N GLY A 2 47.41 -16.99 -18.66
CA GLY A 2 46.05 -17.21 -18.19
C GLY A 2 45.52 -15.87 -17.68
N GLU A 3 44.48 -15.33 -18.29
CA GLU A 3 43.72 -14.24 -17.69
C GLU A 3 43.00 -14.78 -16.46
N ASP A 4 43.42 -14.32 -15.28
CA ASP A 4 42.71 -14.54 -14.02
C ASP A 4 41.26 -14.01 -14.14
N PRO A 5 40.22 -14.79 -13.77
CA PRO A 5 38.82 -14.38 -13.93
C PRO A 5 38.31 -13.41 -12.85
N ALA A 6 39.19 -12.61 -12.24
CA ALA A 6 38.88 -11.69 -11.15
C ALA A 6 37.76 -10.64 -11.44
N PRO A 7 37.67 -9.98 -12.61
CA PRO A 7 36.73 -8.86 -12.79
C PRO A 7 35.24 -9.28 -12.85
N LYS A 8 34.93 -10.54 -13.19
CA LYS A 8 33.53 -11.02 -13.27
C LYS A 8 32.86 -11.15 -11.89
N ASN A 9 33.62 -11.50 -10.86
CA ASN A 9 33.08 -11.67 -9.52
C ASN A 9 32.82 -10.32 -8.84
N GLU A 10 33.70 -9.35 -9.05
CA GLU A 10 33.52 -7.98 -8.57
C GLU A 10 32.32 -7.30 -9.22
N GLN A 11 32.15 -7.44 -10.54
CA GLN A 11 30.98 -6.91 -11.24
C GLN A 11 29.67 -7.54 -10.75
N LYS A 12 29.64 -8.87 -10.54
CA LYS A 12 28.46 -9.56 -9.98
C LYS A 12 28.13 -9.04 -8.59
N LYS A 13 29.14 -8.85 -7.73
CA LYS A 13 28.96 -8.30 -6.38
C LYS A 13 28.41 -6.87 -6.43
N ALA A 14 28.94 -6.01 -7.30
CA ALA A 14 28.46 -4.66 -7.50
C ALA A 14 26.98 -4.64 -7.97
N ASN A 15 26.64 -5.45 -8.97
CA ASN A 15 25.27 -5.55 -9.48
C ASN A 15 24.29 -6.06 -8.42
N HIS A 16 24.71 -7.04 -7.60
CA HIS A 16 23.89 -7.54 -6.48
C HIS A 16 23.60 -6.42 -5.46
N ILE A 17 24.61 -5.65 -5.06
CA ILE A 17 24.46 -4.52 -4.13
C ILE A 17 23.52 -3.46 -4.72
N ALA A 18 23.69 -3.10 -5.99
CA ALA A 18 22.84 -2.12 -6.65
C ALA A 18 21.37 -2.58 -6.75
N SER A 19 21.14 -3.84 -7.09
CA SER A 19 19.80 -4.44 -7.15
C SER A 19 19.13 -4.44 -5.76
N GLU A 20 19.88 -4.80 -4.73
CA GLU A 20 19.43 -4.78 -3.33
C GLU A 20 19.04 -3.36 -2.88
N GLN A 21 19.89 -2.37 -3.16
CA GLN A 21 19.62 -0.96 -2.85
C GLN A 21 18.36 -0.47 -3.54
N LYS A 22 18.18 -0.78 -4.83
CA LYS A 22 16.97 -0.45 -5.58
C LYS A 22 15.74 -1.12 -4.97
N ARG A 23 15.81 -2.41 -4.60
CA ARG A 23 14.70 -3.10 -3.94
C ARG A 23 14.32 -2.42 -2.63
N ARG A 24 15.30 -2.10 -1.78
CA ARG A 24 15.07 -1.42 -0.49
C ARG A 24 14.48 -0.02 -0.67
N ALA A 25 14.97 0.75 -1.65
CA ALA A 25 14.42 2.07 -1.98
C ALA A 25 12.94 1.98 -2.39
N ASN A 26 12.59 1.00 -3.24
CA ASN A 26 11.20 0.78 -3.65
C ASN A 26 10.29 0.41 -2.46
N ILE A 27 10.77 -0.44 -1.54
CA ILE A 27 10.03 -0.79 -0.32
C ILE A 27 9.78 0.46 0.53
N ARG A 28 10.82 1.29 0.72
CA ARG A 28 10.71 2.53 1.48
C ARG A 28 9.68 3.50 0.87
N ILE A 29 9.69 3.67 -0.44
CA ILE A 29 8.69 4.50 -1.15
C ILE A 29 7.28 3.94 -0.92
N GLY A 30 7.11 2.62 -0.87
CA GLY A 30 5.84 1.99 -0.51
C GLY A 30 5.35 2.39 0.88
N PHE A 31 6.24 2.36 1.89
CA PHE A 31 5.92 2.80 3.25
C PHE A 31 5.62 4.30 3.33
N GLU A 32 6.36 5.15 2.62
CA GLU A 32 6.10 6.59 2.57
C GLU A 32 4.71 6.89 2.00
N LYS A 33 4.27 6.16 0.96
CA LYS A 33 2.90 6.26 0.44
C LYS A 33 1.85 5.82 1.45
N LEU A 34 2.09 4.74 2.20
CA LEU A 34 1.16 4.31 3.25
C LEU A 34 1.01 5.38 4.33
N ILE A 35 2.11 6.03 4.73
CA ILE A 35 2.07 7.12 5.71
C ILE A 35 1.23 8.30 5.21
N ASP A 36 1.35 8.65 3.93
CA ASP A 36 0.63 9.77 3.32
C ASP A 36 -0.89 9.53 3.24
N ILE A 37 -1.32 8.31 2.87
CA ILE A 37 -2.74 8.02 2.63
C ILE A 37 -3.52 7.59 3.87
N VAL A 38 -2.85 7.10 4.92
CA VAL A 38 -3.50 6.58 6.12
C VAL A 38 -3.53 7.68 7.20
N PRO A 39 -4.70 8.25 7.54
CA PRO A 39 -4.77 9.42 8.43
C PRO A 39 -4.13 9.21 9.80
N THR A 40 -4.18 7.99 10.33
CA THR A 40 -3.60 7.62 11.64
C THR A 40 -2.07 7.55 11.64
N LEU A 41 -1.44 7.62 10.46
CA LEU A 41 0.01 7.59 10.28
C LEU A 41 0.67 8.95 10.12
N SER A 42 -0.11 10.01 9.89
CA SER A 42 0.36 11.38 9.60
C SER A 42 1.33 11.99 10.62
N ASN A 43 1.34 11.51 11.87
CA ASN A 43 2.14 12.07 12.94
C ASN A 43 3.23 11.12 13.46
N GLY A 44 4.49 11.57 13.33
CA GLY A 44 5.67 11.00 13.98
C GLY A 44 6.27 9.78 13.27
N HIS A 45 7.46 9.37 13.74
CA HIS A 45 8.12 8.16 13.27
C HIS A 45 7.39 6.92 13.79
N LYS A 46 7.04 5.99 12.90
CA LYS A 46 6.38 4.72 13.23
C LYS A 46 7.18 3.56 12.67
N SER A 47 7.13 2.43 13.36
CA SER A 47 7.76 1.20 12.89
C SER A 47 7.01 0.64 11.68
N GLU A 48 7.70 -0.10 10.81
CA GLU A 48 7.09 -0.75 9.63
C GLU A 48 5.91 -1.64 10.03
N ALA A 49 6.01 -2.36 11.15
CA ALA A 49 4.92 -3.19 11.68
C ALA A 49 3.68 -2.36 12.05
N VAL A 50 3.85 -1.20 12.69
CA VAL A 50 2.74 -0.29 13.03
C VAL A 50 2.13 0.31 11.77
N ILE A 51 2.94 0.67 10.78
CA ILE A 51 2.44 1.18 9.49
C ILE A 51 1.53 0.15 8.82
N LEU A 52 1.98 -1.11 8.72
CA LEU A 52 1.18 -2.18 8.12
C LEU A 52 -0.11 -2.42 8.89
N GLN A 53 -0.04 -2.54 10.23
CA GLN A 53 -1.21 -2.78 11.07
C GLN A 53 -2.27 -1.68 10.90
N ASN A 54 -1.87 -0.42 11.05
CA ASN A 54 -2.78 0.72 10.90
C ASN A 54 -3.35 0.83 9.47
N SER A 55 -2.57 0.42 8.46
CA SER A 55 -3.05 0.38 7.08
C SER A 55 -4.17 -0.66 6.91
N VAL A 56 -4.04 -1.84 7.51
CA VAL A 56 -5.09 -2.87 7.49
C VAL A 56 -6.33 -2.38 8.24
N ASP A 57 -6.15 -1.73 9.39
CA ASP A 57 -7.27 -1.22 10.18
C ASP A 57 -8.01 -0.09 9.44
N TYR A 58 -7.29 0.76 8.72
CA TYR A 58 -7.89 1.78 7.86
C TYR A 58 -8.64 1.18 6.67
N LEU A 59 -8.13 0.12 6.03
CA LEU A 59 -8.86 -0.60 4.98
C LEU A 59 -10.19 -1.17 5.49
N ARG A 60 -10.21 -1.77 6.69
CA ARG A 60 -11.45 -2.25 7.31
C ARG A 60 -12.43 -1.10 7.55
N HIS A 61 -11.95 0.00 8.11
CA HIS A 61 -12.77 1.20 8.31
C HIS A 61 -13.39 1.72 7.00
N LEU A 62 -12.62 1.78 5.91
CA LEU A 62 -13.13 2.21 4.60
C LEU A 62 -14.22 1.27 4.06
N ILE A 63 -14.10 -0.04 4.27
CA ILE A 63 -15.13 -1.03 3.89
C ILE A 63 -16.41 -0.79 4.69
N ASP A 64 -16.30 -0.56 5.99
CA ASP A 64 -17.44 -0.27 6.86
C ASP A 64 -18.14 1.03 6.42
N VAL A 65 -17.37 2.11 6.23
CA VAL A 65 -17.88 3.40 5.73
C VAL A 65 -18.57 3.25 4.38
N LYS A 66 -17.96 2.53 3.43
CA LYS A 66 -18.58 2.23 2.12
C LYS A 66 -19.92 1.52 2.30
N THR A 67 -19.97 0.53 3.19
CA THR A 67 -21.18 -0.29 3.42
C THR A 67 -22.29 0.54 4.05
N SER A 68 -21.96 1.35 5.06
CA SER A 68 -22.90 2.29 5.69
C SER A 68 -23.41 3.33 4.71
N LEU A 69 -22.52 3.94 3.91
CA LEU A 69 -22.92 4.93 2.89
C LEU A 69 -23.85 4.31 1.84
N LYS A 70 -23.54 3.10 1.36
CA LYS A 70 -24.43 2.38 0.44
C LYS A 70 -25.79 2.11 1.07
N GLN A 71 -25.83 1.71 2.34
CA GLN A 71 -27.09 1.48 3.05
C GLN A 71 -27.91 2.77 3.16
N THR A 72 -27.32 3.87 3.60
CA THR A 72 -27.98 5.17 3.68
C THR A 72 -28.46 5.65 2.31
N SER A 73 -27.67 5.45 1.26
CA SER A 73 -28.07 5.79 -0.12
C SER A 73 -29.31 5.01 -0.55
N ARG A 74 -29.38 3.70 -0.27
CA ARG A 74 -30.54 2.87 -0.58
C ARG A 74 -31.79 3.31 0.19
N GLU A 75 -31.65 3.61 1.47
CA GLU A 75 -32.76 4.11 2.29
C GLU A 75 -33.32 5.43 1.74
N LEU A 76 -32.44 6.37 1.38
CA LEU A 76 -32.86 7.64 0.80
C LEU A 76 -33.50 7.46 -0.58
N GLN A 77 -32.96 6.59 -1.44
CA GLN A 77 -33.57 6.26 -2.74
C GLN A 77 -34.99 5.70 -2.57
N LEU A 78 -35.20 4.78 -1.62
CA LEU A 78 -36.52 4.24 -1.31
C LEU A 78 -37.47 5.32 -0.78
N MET A 79 -36.99 6.28 0.02
CA MET A 79 -37.79 7.40 0.50
C MET A 79 -38.20 8.36 -0.63
N LEU A 80 -37.36 8.52 -1.66
CA LEU A 80 -37.64 9.34 -2.83
C LEU A 80 -38.45 8.61 -3.91
N GLY A 81 -38.66 7.30 -3.79
CA GLY A 81 -39.41 6.49 -4.77
C GLY A 81 -38.57 6.05 -5.98
N ASP A 82 -37.25 6.22 -5.91
CA ASP A 82 -36.31 5.74 -6.92
C ASP A 82 -35.94 4.27 -6.66
N THR A 83 -35.78 3.47 -7.72
CA THR A 83 -35.31 2.09 -7.58
C THR A 83 -33.82 2.09 -7.24
N PRO A 84 -33.38 1.34 -6.21
CA PRO A 84 -31.98 1.28 -5.84
C PRO A 84 -31.13 0.72 -6.99
N ASP A 85 -29.99 1.35 -7.23
CA ASP A 85 -29.00 0.92 -8.22
C ASP A 85 -28.32 -0.36 -7.68
N ASP A 86 -28.84 -1.52 -8.07
CA ASP A 86 -28.24 -2.81 -7.73
C ASP A 86 -26.90 -2.92 -8.47
N ASP A 87 -25.83 -2.60 -7.73
CA ASP A 87 -24.44 -2.78 -8.15
C ASP A 87 -24.23 -4.28 -8.48
N VAL A 88 -24.49 -4.66 -9.74
CA VAL A 88 -24.24 -6.00 -10.28
C VAL A 88 -22.74 -6.28 -10.12
N THR A 89 -22.46 -7.28 -9.28
CA THR A 89 -21.16 -7.84 -8.87
C THR A 89 -19.96 -7.58 -9.78
#